data_AF-A0A0R2RZE9-F1
#
_entry.id   AF-A0A0R2RZE9-F1
#
_cell.length_a   1.000
_cell.length_b   1.000
_cell.length_c   1.000
_cell.angle_alpha   90.00
_cell.angle_beta   90.00
_cell.angle_gamma   90.00
#
_symmetry.space_group_name_H-M   'P 1'
#
loop_
_entity.id
_entity.type
_entity.pdbx_description
1 polymer ?
#
loop_
_entity_poly.entity_id
_entity_poly.type
_entity_poly.pdbx_seq_one_letter_code
_entity_poly.pdbx_strand_id
1 'polypeptide(L)'
;DISDCDVLLGIKEIPKELLLPHKTYFYFSHTIKKQPHNRDLLIKMLQLKINMVDYEVLKNQKGERLLGFGRYAGIVGAYNGFLTYGLKSGKYKLKAAHQCMDRIEMEAEFKKIVLNDEKIIITGNGRVGKGIMEIMKQSGVKQVSIDEFLNQIFPEAVFVHLNTMDYNERIDGSLSNKYEFYSHPELYKSSFPKFAKSGDIFIAGHYFAIGSPYLFTRDDAKSDDFNLKVVADISCDTDGPVASTIRSSTIADPIYGYDRISELEVPFKKDDAIAVMAVGNLPCELPKDASEDFGNEFLEKIIPSLINGDQEHIISNATICSQGDLTPKFEYLRDYIKVN
;
A
#
# COMPACT_ATOMS: atom_id res chain seq x y z
N ASP A 1 33.38 -0.39 -9.55
CA ASP A 1 34.02 -0.68 -8.26
C ASP A 1 33.46 0.32 -7.25
N ILE A 2 33.07 -0.14 -6.07
CA ILE A 2 32.45 0.66 -4.98
C ILE A 2 33.12 0.35 -3.63
N SER A 3 34.32 -0.25 -3.66
CA SER A 3 35.00 -0.77 -2.48
C SER A 3 35.53 0.32 -1.53
N ASP A 4 35.73 1.53 -2.05
CA ASP A 4 36.14 2.73 -1.33
C ASP A 4 34.99 3.43 -0.57
N CYS A 5 33.74 3.09 -0.86
CA CYS A 5 32.57 3.68 -0.21
C CYS A 5 32.30 3.07 1.17
N ASP A 6 32.00 3.88 2.19
CA ASP A 6 31.65 3.41 3.54
C ASP A 6 30.16 3.05 3.69
N VAL A 7 29.32 3.76 2.94
CA VAL A 7 27.86 3.65 2.97
C VAL A 7 27.38 3.26 1.58
N LEU A 8 26.59 2.18 1.51
CA LEU A 8 26.06 1.61 0.29
C LEU A 8 24.53 1.68 0.31
N LEU A 9 23.97 2.41 -0.64
CA LEU A 9 22.53 2.64 -0.76
C LEU A 9 21.96 1.75 -1.87
N GLY A 10 20.93 0.98 -1.55
CA GLY A 10 20.12 0.23 -2.50
C GLY A 10 18.64 0.40 -2.19
N ILE A 11 17.76 -0.02 -3.09
CA ILE A 11 16.31 -0.08 -2.81
C ILE A 11 15.92 -1.46 -2.27
N LYS A 12 16.38 -2.52 -2.94
CA LYS A 12 16.13 -3.92 -2.59
C LYS A 12 17.40 -4.58 -2.07
N GLU A 13 17.23 -5.76 -1.50
CA GLU A 13 18.31 -6.66 -1.12
C GLU A 13 19.28 -6.93 -2.27
N ILE A 14 20.54 -7.13 -1.91
CA ILE A 14 21.64 -7.42 -2.85
C ILE A 14 21.98 -8.90 -2.72
N PRO A 15 22.31 -9.61 -3.84
CA PRO A 15 22.80 -10.98 -3.77
C PRO A 15 23.93 -11.13 -2.74
N LYS A 16 23.83 -12.14 -1.88
CA LYS A 16 24.71 -12.31 -0.71
C LYS A 16 26.19 -12.45 -1.08
N GLU A 17 26.47 -12.99 -2.27
CA GLU A 17 27.79 -13.11 -2.89
C GLU A 17 28.42 -11.78 -3.31
N LEU A 18 27.64 -10.70 -3.45
CA LEU A 18 28.14 -9.37 -3.80
C LEU A 18 28.33 -8.46 -2.58
N LEU A 19 28.02 -8.94 -1.37
CA LEU A 19 28.20 -8.17 -0.15
C LEU A 19 29.68 -7.94 0.18
N LEU A 20 30.01 -6.70 0.52
CA LEU A 20 31.34 -6.28 0.93
C LEU A 20 31.43 -6.23 2.47
N PRO A 21 32.51 -6.75 3.07
CA PRO A 21 32.68 -6.76 4.51
C PRO A 21 32.86 -5.35 5.08
N HIS A 22 32.45 -5.17 6.34
CA HIS A 22 32.66 -3.96 7.13
C HIS A 22 32.04 -2.67 6.56
N LYS A 23 31.00 -2.79 5.71
CA LYS A 23 30.27 -1.64 5.16
C LYS A 23 28.96 -1.39 5.89
N THR A 24 28.43 -0.17 5.74
CA THR A 24 27.07 0.17 6.14
C THR A 24 26.15 0.09 4.94
N TYR A 25 25.06 -0.65 5.05
CA TYR A 25 24.09 -0.85 3.98
C TYR A 25 22.74 -0.25 4.35
N PHE A 26 22.08 0.35 3.37
CA PHE A 26 20.73 0.88 3.47
C PHE A 26 19.87 0.29 2.35
N TYR A 27 18.87 -0.51 2.68
CA TYR A 27 17.85 -1.02 1.74
C TYR A 27 16.69 -1.68 2.51
N PHE A 28 15.60 -2.04 1.81
CA PHE A 28 14.57 -2.92 2.35
C PHE A 28 15.12 -4.35 2.43
N SER A 29 15.53 -4.80 3.63
CA SER A 29 16.20 -6.12 3.77
C SER A 29 15.23 -7.29 3.62
N HIS A 30 13.97 -7.06 3.96
CA HIS A 30 12.98 -8.10 4.17
C HIS A 30 13.49 -9.23 5.09
N THR A 31 14.19 -8.89 6.19
CA THR A 31 14.63 -9.89 7.20
C THR A 31 13.91 -9.77 8.54
N ILE A 32 13.37 -8.58 8.85
CA ILE A 32 12.83 -8.25 10.18
C ILE A 32 11.55 -9.01 10.54
N LYS A 33 10.82 -9.57 9.56
CA LYS A 33 9.60 -10.37 9.79
C LYS A 33 9.87 -11.87 9.67
N LYS A 34 11.12 -12.31 9.84
CA LYS A 34 11.55 -13.71 9.71
C LYS A 34 11.22 -14.30 8.33
N GLN A 35 11.40 -13.53 7.26
CA GLN A 35 11.12 -14.00 5.91
C GLN A 35 12.14 -15.09 5.48
N PRO A 36 11.68 -16.31 5.11
CA PRO A 36 12.57 -17.45 4.85
C PRO A 36 13.66 -17.21 3.81
N HIS A 37 13.31 -16.55 2.70
CA HIS A 37 14.21 -16.36 1.56
C HIS A 37 15.44 -15.50 1.89
N ASN A 38 15.34 -14.54 2.82
CA ASN A 38 16.43 -13.64 3.20
C ASN A 38 17.10 -14.03 4.53
N ARG A 39 16.81 -15.21 5.08
CA ARG A 39 17.49 -15.72 6.27
C ARG A 39 19.01 -15.80 6.10
N ASP A 40 19.44 -16.41 5.00
CA ASP A 40 20.86 -16.60 4.68
C ASP A 40 21.57 -15.27 4.42
N LEU A 41 20.85 -14.29 3.88
CA LEU A 41 21.37 -12.94 3.69
C LEU A 41 21.72 -12.31 5.05
N LEU A 42 20.83 -12.41 6.03
CA LEU A 42 21.08 -11.90 7.40
C LEU A 42 22.29 -12.59 8.05
N ILE A 43 22.38 -13.92 7.95
CA ILE A 43 23.53 -14.68 8.46
C ILE A 43 24.83 -14.20 7.79
N LYS A 44 24.80 -13.99 6.46
CA LYS A 44 25.97 -13.50 5.73
C LYS A 44 26.37 -12.09 6.15
N MET A 45 25.41 -11.19 6.38
CA MET A 45 25.69 -9.83 6.86
C MET A 45 26.37 -9.83 8.23
N LEU A 46 25.97 -10.72 9.14
CA LEU A 46 26.63 -10.92 10.43
C LEU A 46 28.08 -11.41 10.26
N GLN A 47 28.30 -12.43 9.44
CA GLN A 47 29.67 -12.93 9.17
C GLN A 47 30.59 -11.86 8.60
N LEU A 48 30.05 -10.99 7.75
CA LEU A 48 30.77 -9.89 7.10
C LEU A 48 30.89 -8.63 7.99
N LYS A 49 30.34 -8.66 9.21
CA LYS A 49 30.26 -7.52 10.14
C LYS A 49 29.69 -6.26 9.48
N ILE A 50 28.65 -6.44 8.68
CA ILE A 50 27.91 -5.35 8.02
C ILE A 50 27.04 -4.62 9.05
N ASN A 51 26.95 -3.29 8.91
CA ASN A 51 25.91 -2.50 9.56
C ASN A 51 24.69 -2.44 8.64
N MET A 52 23.65 -3.23 8.91
CA MET A 52 22.46 -3.26 8.05
C MET A 52 21.38 -2.32 8.59
N VAL A 53 21.12 -1.20 7.91
CA VAL A 53 20.07 -0.23 8.25
C VAL A 53 18.87 -0.47 7.35
N ASP A 54 17.72 -0.81 7.93
CA ASP A 54 16.52 -1.14 7.15
C ASP A 54 15.56 0.04 7.03
N TYR A 55 15.25 0.41 5.78
CA TYR A 55 14.33 1.50 5.46
C TYR A 55 12.92 1.34 6.03
N GLU A 56 12.46 0.10 6.28
CA GLU A 56 11.12 -0.18 6.80
C GLU A 56 10.93 0.35 8.23
N VAL A 57 12.01 0.47 8.98
CA VAL A 57 12.03 0.79 10.41
C VAL A 57 12.72 2.11 10.74
N LEU A 58 13.13 2.88 9.72
CA LEU A 58 13.50 4.29 9.89
C LEU A 58 12.28 5.11 10.30
N LYS A 59 12.22 5.47 11.57
CA LYS A 59 11.10 6.17 12.19
C LYS A 59 11.58 7.39 12.96
N ASN A 60 10.76 8.44 13.00
CA ASN A 60 10.99 9.57 13.89
C ASN A 60 10.67 9.20 15.36
N GLN A 61 10.90 10.13 16.27
CA GLN A 61 10.61 9.97 17.70
C GLN A 61 9.12 9.70 18.01
N LYS A 62 8.20 10.05 17.11
CA LYS A 62 6.76 9.76 17.23
C LYS A 62 6.39 8.36 16.71
N GLY A 63 7.37 7.59 16.23
CA GLY A 63 7.17 6.26 15.65
C GLY A 63 6.67 6.27 14.20
N GLU A 64 6.62 7.44 13.56
CA GLU A 64 6.18 7.58 12.18
C GLU A 64 7.32 7.21 11.23
N ARG A 65 7.03 6.36 10.25
CA ARG A 65 8.00 5.94 9.25
C ARG A 65 8.42 7.12 8.38
N LEU A 66 9.73 7.28 8.18
CA LEU A 66 10.34 8.42 7.49
C LEU A 66 10.45 8.22 5.98
N LEU A 67 10.67 6.98 5.53
CA LEU A 67 10.85 6.65 4.12
C LEU A 67 9.86 5.58 3.64
N GLY A 68 9.38 5.71 2.42
CA GLY A 68 8.69 4.62 1.73
C GLY A 68 7.78 5.09 0.61
N PHE A 69 7.51 4.19 -0.31
CA PHE A 69 6.80 4.45 -1.56
C PHE A 69 5.29 4.55 -1.45
N GLY A 70 4.73 4.60 -0.22
CA GLY A 70 3.28 4.57 0.00
C GLY A 70 2.54 5.70 -0.73
N ARG A 71 3.14 6.90 -0.79
CA ARG A 71 2.56 8.04 -1.52
C ARG A 71 2.38 7.72 -3.00
N TYR A 72 3.42 7.22 -3.67
CA TYR A 72 3.35 6.83 -5.08
C TYR A 72 2.48 5.60 -5.33
N ALA A 73 2.44 4.65 -4.40
CA ALA A 73 1.48 3.54 -4.49
C ALA A 73 0.03 4.06 -4.50
N GLY A 74 -0.28 5.05 -3.67
CA GLY A 74 -1.57 5.75 -3.68
C GLY A 74 -1.86 6.48 -4.99
N ILE A 75 -0.89 7.26 -5.49
CA ILE A 75 -1.00 8.03 -6.74
C ILE A 75 -1.26 7.10 -7.94
N VAL A 76 -0.37 6.13 -8.15
CA VAL A 76 -0.47 5.21 -9.30
C VAL A 76 -1.66 4.27 -9.12
N GLY A 77 -1.94 3.81 -7.90
CA GLY A 77 -3.08 2.95 -7.62
C GLY A 77 -4.43 3.61 -7.87
N ALA A 78 -4.59 4.88 -7.49
CA ALA A 78 -5.78 5.66 -7.81
C ALA A 78 -5.94 5.86 -9.32
N TYR A 79 -4.84 6.19 -10.02
CA TYR A 79 -4.82 6.28 -11.48
C TYR A 79 -5.27 4.97 -12.13
N ASN A 80 -4.73 3.84 -11.67
CA ASN A 80 -5.10 2.52 -12.17
C ASN A 80 -6.55 2.16 -11.83
N GLY A 81 -7.12 2.66 -10.73
CA GLY A 81 -8.56 2.56 -10.47
C GLY A 81 -9.40 3.23 -11.55
N PHE A 82 -9.06 4.47 -11.93
CA PHE A 82 -9.73 5.15 -13.04
C PHE A 82 -9.50 4.46 -14.38
N LEU A 83 -8.29 3.97 -14.65
CA LEU A 83 -7.98 3.21 -15.86
C LEU A 83 -8.83 1.94 -15.94
N THR A 84 -8.89 1.18 -14.84
CA THR A 84 -9.69 -0.05 -14.71
C THR A 84 -11.16 0.24 -14.95
N TYR A 85 -11.69 1.32 -14.36
CA TYR A 85 -13.07 1.74 -14.59
C TYR A 85 -13.34 2.14 -16.04
N GLY A 86 -12.45 2.91 -16.68
CA GLY A 86 -12.58 3.24 -18.09
C GLY A 86 -12.62 1.98 -18.98
N LEU A 87 -11.74 1.01 -18.72
CA LEU A 87 -11.71 -0.27 -19.45
C LEU A 87 -12.94 -1.15 -19.18
N LYS A 88 -13.44 -1.19 -17.94
CA LYS A 88 -14.62 -1.97 -17.53
C LYS A 88 -15.91 -1.38 -18.11
N SER A 89 -16.08 -0.07 -17.98
CA SER A 89 -17.30 0.64 -18.40
C SER A 89 -17.33 0.96 -19.90
N GLY A 90 -16.16 1.04 -20.55
CA GLY A 90 -16.04 1.49 -21.93
C GLY A 90 -16.24 3.00 -22.13
N LYS A 91 -16.43 3.78 -21.06
CA LYS A 91 -16.72 5.23 -21.13
C LYS A 91 -15.55 6.05 -21.64
N TYR A 92 -14.32 5.63 -21.34
CA TYR A 92 -13.11 6.33 -21.73
C TYR A 92 -11.91 5.37 -21.72
N LYS A 93 -10.78 5.83 -22.26
CA LYS A 93 -9.52 5.09 -22.26
C LYS A 93 -8.38 5.99 -21.79
N LEU A 94 -7.61 5.48 -20.83
CA LEU A 94 -6.38 6.11 -20.34
C LEU A 94 -5.17 5.33 -20.85
N LYS A 95 -4.05 6.03 -21.05
CA LYS A 95 -2.73 5.41 -21.23
C LYS A 95 -2.33 4.69 -19.93
N ALA A 96 -1.66 3.53 -20.01
CA ALA A 96 -1.21 2.88 -18.76
C ALA A 96 -0.08 3.68 -18.10
N ALA A 97 -0.01 3.71 -16.77
CA ALA A 97 0.95 4.55 -16.04
C ALA A 97 2.40 4.22 -16.43
N HIS A 98 2.77 2.95 -16.54
CA HIS A 98 4.11 2.52 -16.99
C HIS A 98 4.47 2.89 -18.44
N GLN A 99 3.50 3.34 -19.23
CA GLN A 99 3.73 3.84 -20.59
C GLN A 99 3.94 5.36 -20.61
N CYS A 100 3.58 6.06 -19.54
CA CYS A 100 3.83 7.47 -19.37
C CYS A 100 5.29 7.70 -18.99
N MET A 101 5.87 8.77 -19.52
CA MET A 101 7.26 9.17 -19.27
C MET A 101 7.46 9.58 -17.80
N ASP A 102 6.47 10.27 -17.24
CA ASP A 102 6.48 10.80 -15.89
C ASP A 102 5.05 11.02 -15.37
N ARG A 103 4.95 11.50 -14.14
CA ARG A 103 3.67 11.85 -13.52
C ARG A 103 2.91 12.93 -14.29
N ILE A 104 3.60 13.89 -14.91
CA ILE A 104 2.95 14.99 -15.64
C ILE A 104 2.19 14.44 -16.84
N GLU A 105 2.81 13.55 -17.63
CA GLU A 105 2.13 12.89 -18.74
C GLU A 105 0.97 12.02 -18.25
N MET A 106 1.15 11.28 -17.15
CA MET A 106 0.09 10.46 -16.56
C MET A 106 -1.13 11.30 -16.16
N GLU A 107 -0.93 12.40 -15.42
CA GLU A 107 -2.03 13.25 -14.96
C GLU A 107 -2.70 14.04 -16.10
N ALA A 108 -1.99 14.29 -17.21
CA ALA A 108 -2.58 14.90 -18.40
C ALA A 108 -3.66 14.04 -19.05
N GLU A 109 -3.73 12.74 -18.73
CA GLU A 109 -4.78 11.82 -19.18
C GLU A 109 -6.11 12.06 -18.44
N PHE A 110 -6.12 12.72 -17.28
CA PHE A 110 -7.35 12.93 -16.49
C PHE A 110 -8.44 13.70 -17.24
N LYS A 111 -8.06 14.57 -18.19
CA LYS A 111 -9.03 15.25 -19.07
C LYS A 111 -9.87 14.30 -19.94
N LYS A 112 -9.48 13.03 -20.07
CA LYS A 112 -10.20 11.99 -20.81
C LYS A 112 -11.21 11.25 -19.94
N ILE A 113 -11.13 11.40 -18.61
CA ILE A 113 -12.05 10.73 -17.70
C ILE A 113 -13.45 11.29 -17.91
N VAL A 114 -14.40 10.40 -18.16
CA VAL A 114 -15.81 10.72 -18.30
C VAL A 114 -16.56 9.96 -17.22
N LEU A 115 -17.01 10.71 -16.22
CA LEU A 115 -17.85 10.24 -15.11
C LEU A 115 -19.15 11.01 -15.14
N ASN A 116 -20.26 10.33 -14.87
CA ASN A 116 -21.59 10.89 -14.78
C ASN A 116 -21.96 11.02 -13.31
N ASP A 117 -22.46 9.95 -12.70
CA ASP A 117 -23.03 9.89 -11.36
C ASP A 117 -22.32 8.86 -10.46
N GLU A 118 -21.11 8.42 -10.84
CA GLU A 118 -20.38 7.40 -10.10
C GLU A 118 -20.06 7.83 -8.67
N LYS A 119 -20.27 6.89 -7.74
CA LYS A 119 -19.91 7.03 -6.34
C LYS A 119 -18.60 6.28 -6.06
N ILE A 120 -17.57 7.01 -5.64
CA ILE A 120 -16.23 6.48 -5.41
C ILE A 120 -15.94 6.41 -3.90
N ILE A 121 -15.50 5.25 -3.44
CA ILE A 121 -15.11 5.03 -2.04
C ILE A 121 -13.60 4.99 -1.96
N ILE A 122 -13.03 5.73 -1.01
CA ILE A 122 -11.60 5.71 -0.71
C ILE A 122 -11.42 5.38 0.75
N THR A 123 -10.47 4.51 1.06
CA THR A 123 -10.12 4.20 2.45
C THR A 123 -8.67 4.55 2.76
N GLY A 124 -8.42 4.90 4.02
CA GLY A 124 -7.07 5.04 4.59
C GLY A 124 -6.54 6.47 4.61
N ASN A 125 -5.83 6.81 5.69
CA ASN A 125 -5.24 8.15 5.92
C ASN A 125 -3.71 8.14 5.98
N GLY A 126 -3.11 6.99 5.71
CA GLY A 126 -1.67 6.84 5.65
C GLY A 126 -1.07 7.49 4.41
N ARG A 127 0.19 7.18 4.13
CA ARG A 127 0.90 7.67 2.93
C ARG A 127 0.14 7.31 1.64
N VAL A 128 -0.41 6.09 1.56
CA VAL A 128 -1.22 5.61 0.41
C VAL A 128 -2.47 6.46 0.24
N GLY A 129 -3.31 6.58 1.27
CA GLY A 129 -4.50 7.43 1.25
C GLY A 129 -4.23 8.87 0.84
N LYS A 130 -3.16 9.48 1.35
CA LYS A 130 -2.73 10.83 0.94
C LYS A 130 -2.40 10.91 -0.55
N GLY A 131 -1.71 9.89 -1.09
CA GLY A 131 -1.44 9.80 -2.53
C GLY A 131 -2.69 9.65 -3.37
N ILE A 132 -3.68 8.86 -2.92
CA ILE A 132 -4.99 8.76 -3.58
C ILE A 132 -5.66 10.14 -3.61
N MET A 133 -5.66 10.85 -2.48
CA MET A 133 -6.30 12.16 -2.35
C MET A 133 -5.67 13.24 -3.25
N GLU A 134 -4.36 13.16 -3.54
CA GLU A 134 -3.73 14.03 -4.55
C GLU A 134 -4.38 13.83 -5.93
N ILE A 135 -4.60 12.58 -6.33
CA ILE A 135 -5.23 12.24 -7.60
C ILE A 135 -6.70 12.66 -7.62
N MET A 136 -7.45 12.42 -6.54
CA MET A 136 -8.85 12.85 -6.47
C MET A 136 -8.99 14.37 -6.59
N LYS A 137 -8.14 15.12 -5.90
CA LYS A 137 -8.12 16.58 -6.01
C LYS A 137 -7.85 17.05 -7.45
N GLN A 138 -6.93 16.37 -8.15
CA GLN A 138 -6.60 16.69 -9.55
C GLN A 138 -7.68 16.27 -10.54
N SER A 139 -8.41 15.18 -10.26
CA SER A 139 -9.50 14.68 -11.10
C SER A 139 -10.73 15.60 -11.13
N GLY A 140 -10.88 16.47 -10.14
CA GLY A 140 -12.03 17.37 -10.01
C GLY A 140 -13.31 16.71 -9.49
N VAL A 141 -13.28 15.43 -9.14
CA VAL A 141 -14.42 14.73 -8.51
C VAL A 141 -14.70 15.35 -7.14
N LYS A 142 -15.97 15.62 -6.83
CA LYS A 142 -16.38 16.30 -5.61
C LYS A 142 -16.33 15.37 -4.40
N GLN A 143 -15.70 15.82 -3.31
CA GLN A 143 -15.79 15.11 -2.03
C GLN A 143 -17.13 15.40 -1.35
N VAL A 144 -17.75 14.36 -0.80
CA VAL A 144 -18.98 14.47 0.01
C VAL A 144 -18.79 13.81 1.38
N SER A 145 -19.64 14.16 2.33
CA SER A 145 -19.69 13.52 3.64
C SER A 145 -20.25 12.08 3.56
N ILE A 146 -20.06 11.31 4.62
CA ILE A 146 -20.59 9.95 4.74
C ILE A 146 -22.12 9.93 4.61
N ASP A 147 -22.80 10.87 5.27
CA ASP A 147 -24.26 10.96 5.23
C ASP A 147 -24.76 11.28 3.81
N GLU A 148 -24.17 12.29 3.18
CA GLU A 148 -24.45 12.65 1.79
C GLU A 148 -24.21 11.48 0.83
N PHE A 149 -23.09 10.77 0.98
CA PHE A 149 -22.74 9.62 0.14
C PHE A 149 -23.78 8.49 0.21
N LEU A 150 -24.27 8.18 1.42
CA LEU A 150 -25.21 7.08 1.64
C LEU A 150 -26.66 7.47 1.32
N ASN A 151 -27.04 8.73 1.54
CA ASN A 151 -28.45 9.14 1.55
C ASN A 151 -28.87 10.05 0.40
N GLN A 152 -27.95 10.53 -0.44
CA GLN A 152 -28.27 11.44 -1.56
C GLN A 152 -27.97 10.83 -2.93
N ILE A 153 -28.68 11.35 -3.93
CA ILE A 153 -28.45 11.07 -5.35
C ILE A 153 -27.75 12.30 -5.94
N PHE A 154 -26.71 12.08 -6.73
CA PHE A 154 -25.92 13.14 -7.34
C PHE A 154 -26.07 13.10 -8.86
N PRO A 155 -26.20 14.24 -9.54
CA PRO A 155 -26.15 14.32 -11.00
C PRO A 155 -24.71 14.27 -11.54
N GLU A 156 -23.73 14.26 -10.64
CA GLU A 156 -22.30 14.33 -10.89
C GLU A 156 -21.58 13.28 -10.05
N ALA A 157 -20.39 12.87 -10.47
CA ALA A 157 -19.60 11.89 -9.73
C ALA A 157 -19.07 12.49 -8.44
N VAL A 158 -19.12 11.70 -7.37
CA VAL A 158 -18.70 12.09 -6.03
C VAL A 158 -17.81 11.03 -5.41
N PHE A 159 -17.03 11.43 -4.42
CA PHE A 159 -16.26 10.49 -3.62
C PHE A 159 -16.42 10.72 -2.13
N VAL A 160 -16.31 9.64 -1.36
CA VAL A 160 -16.20 9.67 0.09
C VAL A 160 -14.84 9.14 0.52
N HIS A 161 -14.20 9.82 1.47
CA HIS A 161 -12.94 9.40 2.06
C HIS A 161 -13.18 8.89 3.48
N LEU A 162 -12.97 7.59 3.67
CA LEU A 162 -13.26 6.87 4.90
C LEU A 162 -12.01 6.61 5.73
N ASN A 163 -12.13 6.91 7.01
CA ASN A 163 -11.20 6.61 8.08
C ASN A 163 -11.50 5.21 8.66
N THR A 164 -10.54 4.62 9.36
CA THR A 164 -10.68 3.28 9.96
C THR A 164 -11.95 3.12 10.79
N MET A 165 -12.35 4.13 11.56
CA MET A 165 -13.54 4.04 12.44
C MET A 165 -14.87 4.31 11.72
N ASP A 166 -14.86 4.75 10.47
CA ASP A 166 -16.09 5.02 9.70
C ASP A 166 -16.77 3.72 9.23
N TYR A 167 -16.01 2.62 9.22
CA TYR A 167 -16.44 1.30 8.78
C TYR A 167 -16.08 0.16 9.74
N ASN A 168 -15.62 0.47 10.96
CA ASN A 168 -15.41 -0.51 12.03
C ASN A 168 -16.24 -0.13 13.25
N GLU A 169 -17.18 -1.00 13.60
CA GLU A 169 -18.16 -0.78 14.67
C GLU A 169 -18.02 -1.87 15.73
N ARG A 170 -18.16 -1.48 17.00
CA ARG A 170 -18.19 -2.43 18.11
C ARG A 170 -19.34 -3.42 17.95
N ILE A 171 -19.07 -4.70 18.21
CA ILE A 171 -20.09 -5.75 18.14
C ILE A 171 -21.20 -5.52 19.18
N ASP A 172 -20.83 -5.00 20.36
CA ASP A 172 -21.76 -4.71 21.46
C ASP A 172 -22.51 -3.37 21.33
N GLY A 173 -22.27 -2.60 20.26
CA GLY A 173 -22.91 -1.32 20.00
C GLY A 173 -22.36 -0.14 20.82
N SER A 174 -21.29 -0.33 21.60
CA SER A 174 -20.60 0.77 22.28
C SER A 174 -19.83 1.68 21.29
N LEU A 175 -19.34 2.82 21.77
CA LEU A 175 -18.60 3.77 20.93
C LEU A 175 -17.25 3.17 20.50
N SER A 176 -17.00 3.15 19.19
CA SER A 176 -15.73 2.70 18.62
C SER A 176 -14.55 3.54 19.09
N ASN A 177 -13.43 2.88 19.37
CA ASN A 177 -12.17 3.52 19.71
C ASN A 177 -11.03 2.97 18.85
N LYS A 178 -10.31 3.87 18.18
CA LYS A 178 -9.22 3.52 17.26
C LYS A 178 -8.08 2.73 17.92
N TYR A 179 -7.69 3.08 19.15
CA TYR A 179 -6.59 2.40 19.85
C TYR A 179 -7.00 1.03 20.38
N GLU A 180 -8.27 0.90 20.82
CA GLU A 180 -8.83 -0.40 21.18
C GLU A 180 -8.91 -1.30 19.96
N PHE A 181 -9.42 -0.80 18.83
CA PHE A 181 -9.48 -1.56 17.58
C PHE A 181 -8.11 -2.12 17.16
N TYR A 182 -7.02 -1.35 17.35
CA TYR A 182 -5.69 -1.82 17.01
C TYR A 182 -5.14 -2.88 17.97
N SER A 183 -5.60 -2.91 19.22
CA SER A 183 -5.15 -3.89 20.22
C SER A 183 -6.08 -5.11 20.29
N HIS A 184 -7.37 -4.91 20.01
CA HIS A 184 -8.48 -5.85 20.17
C HIS A 184 -9.44 -5.79 18.98
N PRO A 185 -8.96 -6.07 17.75
CA PRO A 185 -9.80 -6.02 16.55
C PRO A 185 -10.97 -7.01 16.58
N GLU A 186 -10.87 -8.10 17.35
CA GLU A 186 -11.88 -9.15 17.51
C GLU A 186 -13.20 -8.65 18.13
N LEU A 187 -13.18 -7.48 18.78
CA LEU A 187 -14.36 -6.86 19.39
C LEU A 187 -15.18 -6.02 18.40
N TYR A 188 -14.73 -5.95 17.15
CA TYR A 188 -15.30 -5.12 16.10
C TYR A 188 -15.84 -5.97 14.95
N LYS A 189 -16.81 -5.40 14.24
CA LYS A 189 -17.33 -5.89 12.96
C LYS A 189 -17.23 -4.78 11.92
N SER A 190 -17.19 -5.18 10.65
CA SER A 190 -17.22 -4.23 9.56
C SER A 190 -18.64 -3.73 9.32
N SER A 191 -18.75 -2.42 9.10
CA SER A 191 -19.93 -1.79 8.53
C SER A 191 -19.67 -1.26 7.12
N PHE A 192 -18.52 -1.60 6.52
CA PHE A 192 -18.19 -1.22 5.15
C PHE A 192 -19.22 -1.66 4.09
N PRO A 193 -19.93 -2.82 4.22
CA PRO A 193 -20.91 -3.23 3.22
C PRO A 193 -21.98 -2.18 2.92
N LYS A 194 -22.34 -1.29 3.86
CA LYS A 194 -23.28 -0.18 3.59
C LYS A 194 -22.77 0.78 2.51
N PHE A 195 -21.46 0.99 2.42
CA PHE A 195 -20.84 1.78 1.36
C PHE A 195 -20.75 0.97 0.07
N ALA A 196 -20.40 -0.31 0.13
CA ALA A 196 -20.32 -1.17 -1.07
C ALA A 196 -21.66 -1.32 -1.80
N LYS A 197 -22.79 -1.15 -1.09
CA LYS A 197 -24.13 -1.07 -1.69
C LYS A 197 -24.38 0.23 -2.47
N SER A 198 -23.72 1.32 -2.10
CA SER A 198 -23.92 2.65 -2.70
C SER A 198 -22.81 3.06 -3.67
N GLY A 199 -21.61 2.49 -3.57
CA GLY A 199 -20.47 2.84 -4.40
C GLY A 199 -20.39 2.02 -5.69
N ASP A 200 -19.76 2.60 -6.71
CA ASP A 200 -19.44 1.95 -7.98
C ASP A 200 -17.95 1.55 -8.05
N ILE A 201 -17.08 2.37 -7.46
CA ILE A 201 -15.63 2.23 -7.51
C ILE A 201 -15.11 2.26 -6.09
N PHE A 202 -14.29 1.28 -5.72
CA PHE A 202 -13.59 1.28 -4.44
C PHE A 202 -12.08 1.33 -4.66
N ILE A 203 -11.41 2.34 -4.10
CA ILE A 203 -9.95 2.48 -4.09
C ILE A 203 -9.46 2.23 -2.66
N ALA A 204 -8.84 1.07 -2.45
CA ALA A 204 -8.43 0.61 -1.14
C ALA A 204 -7.02 1.13 -0.80
N GLY A 205 -6.93 2.10 0.11
CA GLY A 205 -5.66 2.62 0.65
C GLY A 205 -5.50 2.35 2.15
N HIS A 206 -6.28 1.42 2.67
CA HIS A 206 -6.29 1.07 4.10
C HIS A 206 -5.07 0.22 4.48
N TYR A 207 -4.82 0.18 5.78
CA TYR A 207 -3.92 -0.78 6.39
C TYR A 207 -4.77 -1.88 7.03
N PHE A 208 -4.37 -3.13 6.82
CA PHE A 208 -5.02 -4.28 7.42
C PHE A 208 -4.06 -4.99 8.38
N ALA A 209 -4.51 -5.19 9.62
CA ALA A 209 -3.81 -6.04 10.57
C ALA A 209 -4.47 -7.41 10.59
N ILE A 210 -3.68 -8.48 10.68
CA ILE A 210 -4.20 -9.84 10.88
C ILE A 210 -5.14 -9.85 12.08
N GLY A 211 -6.32 -10.44 11.92
CA GLY A 211 -7.38 -10.48 12.93
C GLY A 211 -8.36 -9.30 12.88
N SER A 212 -8.10 -8.27 12.07
CA SER A 212 -9.08 -7.23 11.77
C SER A 212 -10.26 -7.79 10.95
N PRO A 213 -11.48 -7.24 11.11
CA PRO A 213 -12.60 -7.58 10.26
C PRO A 213 -12.31 -7.30 8.80
N TYR A 214 -12.88 -8.12 7.92
CA TYR A 214 -12.87 -7.85 6.48
C TYR A 214 -13.63 -6.55 6.22
N LEU A 215 -13.23 -5.76 5.24
CA LEU A 215 -14.06 -4.67 4.75
C LEU A 215 -15.36 -5.27 4.21
N PHE A 216 -15.27 -6.18 3.24
CA PHE A 216 -16.41 -7.01 2.84
C PHE A 216 -15.96 -8.44 2.61
N THR A 217 -16.82 -9.38 3.00
CA THR A 217 -16.62 -10.82 2.84
C THR A 217 -17.13 -11.30 1.47
N ARG A 218 -16.84 -12.56 1.13
CA ARG A 218 -17.40 -13.18 -0.08
C ARG A 218 -18.93 -13.27 -0.02
N ASP A 219 -19.49 -13.47 1.17
CA ASP A 219 -20.94 -13.51 1.37
C ASP A 219 -21.57 -12.12 1.25
N ASP A 220 -20.89 -11.05 1.71
CA ASP A 220 -21.32 -9.68 1.44
C ASP A 220 -21.36 -9.39 -0.06
N ALA A 221 -20.34 -9.84 -0.81
CA ALA A 221 -20.25 -9.66 -2.26
C ALA A 221 -21.35 -10.41 -3.05
N LYS A 222 -21.89 -11.51 -2.49
CA LYS A 222 -23.01 -12.26 -3.10
C LYS A 222 -24.35 -11.53 -2.99
N SER A 223 -24.48 -10.56 -2.08
CA SER A 223 -25.72 -9.81 -1.90
C SER A 223 -26.19 -9.17 -3.20
N ASP A 224 -27.49 -9.19 -3.47
CA ASP A 224 -28.07 -8.51 -4.64
C ASP A 224 -27.97 -6.98 -4.55
N ASP A 225 -27.76 -6.44 -3.34
CA ASP A 225 -27.53 -5.02 -3.13
C ASP A 225 -26.06 -4.62 -3.36
N PHE A 226 -25.14 -5.56 -3.58
CA PHE A 226 -23.72 -5.25 -3.73
C PHE A 226 -23.45 -4.58 -5.10
N ASN A 227 -22.92 -3.36 -5.09
CA ASN A 227 -22.88 -2.51 -6.30
C ASN A 227 -21.47 -2.24 -6.87
N LEU A 228 -20.40 -2.59 -6.16
CA LEU A 228 -19.04 -2.28 -6.64
C LEU A 228 -18.73 -2.96 -7.97
N LYS A 229 -18.43 -2.15 -8.99
CA LYS A 229 -18.03 -2.58 -10.34
C LYS A 229 -16.52 -2.69 -10.48
N VAL A 230 -15.80 -1.86 -9.73
CA VAL A 230 -14.33 -1.80 -9.75
C VAL A 230 -13.78 -1.76 -8.33
N VAL A 231 -12.76 -2.55 -8.09
CA VAL A 231 -11.95 -2.53 -6.87
C VAL A 231 -10.49 -2.33 -7.25
N ALA A 232 -9.94 -1.19 -6.89
CA ALA A 232 -8.52 -0.87 -6.98
C ALA A 232 -7.88 -1.09 -5.61
N ASP A 233 -7.42 -2.30 -5.36
CA ASP A 233 -6.82 -2.70 -4.08
C ASP A 233 -5.31 -2.42 -4.07
N ILE A 234 -4.93 -1.28 -3.48
CA ILE A 234 -3.53 -0.84 -3.39
C ILE A 234 -2.78 -1.57 -2.27
N SER A 235 -3.49 -2.10 -1.25
CA SER A 235 -2.82 -2.87 -0.20
C SER A 235 -2.41 -4.25 -0.72
N CYS A 236 -3.17 -4.80 -1.68
CA CYS A 236 -2.87 -6.06 -2.38
C CYS A 236 -2.74 -7.26 -1.40
N ASP A 237 -3.52 -7.23 -0.33
CA ASP A 237 -3.59 -8.32 0.65
C ASP A 237 -4.44 -9.47 0.06
N THR A 238 -3.78 -10.49 -0.49
CA THR A 238 -4.46 -11.65 -1.11
C THR A 238 -5.20 -12.47 -0.06
N ASP A 239 -6.48 -12.80 -0.33
CA ASP A 239 -7.41 -13.37 0.66
C ASP A 239 -7.44 -12.57 1.97
N GLY A 240 -7.23 -11.26 1.83
CA GLY A 240 -7.28 -10.28 2.91
C GLY A 240 -8.67 -9.63 3.03
N PRO A 241 -8.74 -8.39 3.53
CA PRO A 241 -10.00 -7.76 3.94
C PRO A 241 -10.94 -7.39 2.79
N VAL A 242 -10.46 -7.45 1.55
CA VAL A 242 -11.21 -7.16 0.34
C VAL A 242 -11.44 -8.48 -0.36
N ALA A 243 -12.60 -9.10 -0.17
CA ALA A 243 -12.81 -10.49 -0.58
C ALA A 243 -12.64 -10.78 -2.09
N SER A 244 -12.75 -9.76 -2.95
CA SER A 244 -12.50 -9.88 -4.39
C SER A 244 -11.01 -9.94 -4.75
N THR A 245 -10.11 -9.64 -3.81
CA THR A 245 -8.65 -9.70 -3.98
C THR A 245 -8.13 -11.13 -3.80
N ILE A 246 -8.41 -11.99 -4.79
CA ILE A 246 -8.06 -13.42 -4.79
C ILE A 246 -6.62 -13.72 -5.25
N ARG A 247 -5.93 -12.75 -5.85
CA ARG A 247 -4.50 -12.83 -6.18
C ARG A 247 -3.87 -11.46 -6.36
N SER A 248 -2.56 -11.38 -6.22
CA SER A 248 -1.79 -10.26 -6.76
C SER A 248 -1.78 -10.29 -8.29
N SER A 249 -1.85 -9.09 -8.87
CA SER A 249 -1.70 -8.84 -10.30
C SER A 249 -0.35 -8.17 -10.61
N THR A 250 -0.01 -8.04 -11.89
CA THR A 250 1.29 -7.47 -12.32
C THR A 250 1.08 -6.25 -13.19
N ILE A 251 2.11 -5.42 -13.37
CA ILE A 251 2.03 -4.28 -14.30
C ILE A 251 1.68 -4.72 -15.73
N ALA A 252 2.13 -5.91 -16.15
CA ALA A 252 1.87 -6.45 -17.48
C ALA A 252 0.43 -7.01 -17.64
N ASP A 253 -0.12 -7.58 -16.58
CA ASP A 253 -1.49 -8.08 -16.50
C ASP A 253 -2.15 -7.58 -15.20
N PRO A 254 -2.63 -6.32 -15.19
CA PRO A 254 -2.98 -5.62 -13.95
C PRO A 254 -4.42 -5.83 -13.49
N ILE A 255 -5.30 -6.38 -14.35
CA ILE A 255 -6.74 -6.41 -14.08
C ILE A 255 -7.30 -7.80 -14.36
N TYR A 256 -8.01 -8.35 -13.40
CA TYR A 256 -8.83 -9.54 -13.57
C TYR A 256 -10.28 -9.28 -13.14
N GLY A 257 -11.19 -10.17 -13.50
CA GLY A 257 -12.58 -10.13 -13.04
C GLY A 257 -12.78 -11.10 -11.89
N TYR A 258 -13.52 -10.69 -10.88
CA TYR A 258 -14.01 -11.56 -9.81
C TYR A 258 -15.50 -11.79 -9.99
N ASP A 259 -15.91 -13.05 -10.14
CA ASP A 259 -17.31 -13.44 -10.21
C ASP A 259 -17.87 -13.66 -8.79
N ARG A 260 -18.80 -12.80 -8.36
CA ARG A 260 -19.32 -12.81 -6.99
C ARG A 260 -20.01 -14.11 -6.57
N ILE A 261 -20.52 -14.89 -7.52
CA ILE A 261 -21.31 -16.11 -7.25
C ILE A 261 -20.39 -17.33 -7.15
N SER A 262 -19.54 -17.52 -8.15
CA SER A 262 -18.60 -18.65 -8.18
C SER A 262 -17.34 -18.40 -7.37
N GLU A 263 -17.05 -17.15 -7.00
CA GLU A 263 -15.83 -16.70 -6.31
C GLU A 263 -14.55 -16.93 -7.14
N LEU A 264 -14.69 -17.15 -8.45
CA LEU A 264 -13.60 -17.47 -9.35
C LEU A 264 -13.19 -16.26 -10.20
N GLU A 265 -11.96 -16.34 -10.70
CA GLU A 265 -11.47 -15.42 -11.71
C GLU A 265 -12.22 -15.62 -13.03
N VAL A 266 -12.64 -14.51 -13.61
CA VAL A 266 -13.32 -14.41 -14.92
C VAL A 266 -12.73 -13.24 -15.69
N PRO A 267 -13.00 -13.11 -17.01
CA PRO A 267 -12.62 -11.91 -17.74
C PRO A 267 -13.22 -10.66 -17.08
N PHE A 268 -12.41 -9.64 -16.83
CA PHE A 268 -12.88 -8.43 -16.11
C PHE A 268 -14.01 -7.69 -16.82
N LYS A 269 -14.17 -7.88 -18.13
CA LYS A 269 -15.28 -7.33 -18.93
C LYS A 269 -16.56 -8.16 -18.90
N LYS A 270 -16.57 -9.35 -18.29
CA LYS A 270 -17.80 -10.12 -18.10
C LYS A 270 -18.83 -9.28 -17.34
N ASP A 271 -20.08 -9.35 -17.74
CA ASP A 271 -21.18 -8.72 -17.01
C ASP A 271 -21.20 -9.22 -15.56
N ASP A 272 -21.57 -8.35 -14.63
CA ASP A 272 -21.59 -8.57 -13.18
C ASP A 272 -20.27 -8.96 -12.51
N ALA A 273 -19.17 -9.12 -13.26
CA ALA A 273 -17.85 -9.31 -12.66
C ALA A 273 -17.34 -8.01 -12.05
N ILE A 274 -16.77 -8.09 -10.85
CA ILE A 274 -16.03 -6.99 -10.23
C ILE A 274 -14.66 -6.93 -10.92
N ALA A 275 -14.32 -5.83 -11.58
CA ALA A 275 -12.97 -5.66 -12.12
C ALA A 275 -12.01 -5.27 -11.00
N VAL A 276 -11.01 -6.11 -10.75
CA VAL A 276 -10.07 -5.96 -9.64
C VAL A 276 -8.69 -5.62 -10.19
N MET A 277 -8.12 -4.52 -9.70
CA MET A 277 -6.70 -4.18 -9.86
C MET A 277 -6.03 -4.30 -8.51
N ALA A 278 -5.03 -5.18 -8.42
CA ALA A 278 -4.30 -5.47 -7.18
C ALA A 278 -2.81 -5.62 -7.48
N VAL A 279 -2.17 -4.55 -7.99
CA VAL A 279 -0.77 -4.59 -8.42
C VAL A 279 0.14 -4.35 -7.21
N GLY A 280 0.99 -5.32 -6.86
CA GLY A 280 1.81 -5.26 -5.64
C GLY A 280 3.00 -4.29 -5.69
N ASN A 281 3.33 -3.74 -6.86
CA ASN A 281 4.49 -2.88 -7.08
C ASN A 281 4.16 -1.59 -7.87
N LEU A 282 2.99 -1.01 -7.63
CA LEU A 282 2.49 0.21 -8.29
C LEU A 282 3.53 1.36 -8.45
N PRO A 283 4.38 1.69 -7.46
CA PRO A 283 5.39 2.74 -7.63
C PRO A 283 6.35 2.50 -8.81
N CYS A 284 6.54 1.24 -9.24
CA CYS A 284 7.39 0.89 -10.36
C CYS A 284 6.81 1.30 -11.74
N GLU A 285 5.55 1.71 -11.82
CA GLU A 285 4.99 2.29 -13.05
C GLU A 285 5.42 3.75 -13.27
N LEU A 286 5.84 4.46 -12.23
CA LEU A 286 6.46 5.78 -12.32
C LEU A 286 7.82 5.78 -11.61
N PRO A 287 8.80 4.99 -12.11
CA PRO A 287 10.03 4.75 -11.39
C PRO A 287 10.89 6.00 -11.25
N LYS A 288 10.86 6.91 -12.23
CA LYS A 288 11.56 8.19 -12.18
C LYS A 288 11.04 9.04 -11.01
N ASP A 289 9.75 9.37 -11.03
CA ASP A 289 9.12 10.23 -10.04
C ASP A 289 9.16 9.63 -8.62
N ALA A 290 8.94 8.32 -8.51
CA ALA A 290 9.01 7.61 -7.23
C ALA A 290 10.45 7.58 -6.65
N SER A 291 11.47 7.49 -7.51
CA SER A 291 12.87 7.50 -7.08
C SER A 291 13.34 8.90 -6.69
N GLU A 292 12.95 9.93 -7.44
CA GLU A 292 13.25 11.33 -7.10
C GLU A 292 12.63 11.70 -5.74
N ASP A 293 11.38 11.34 -5.49
CA ASP A 293 10.70 11.57 -4.21
C ASP A 293 11.38 10.81 -3.06
N PHE A 294 11.67 9.52 -3.24
CA PHE A 294 12.39 8.74 -2.23
C PHE A 294 13.78 9.33 -1.93
N GLY A 295 14.51 9.75 -2.97
CA GLY A 295 15.81 10.38 -2.83
C GLY A 295 15.74 11.71 -2.07
N ASN A 296 14.75 12.54 -2.39
CA ASN A 296 14.52 13.80 -1.67
C ASN A 296 14.16 13.57 -0.20
N GLU A 297 13.27 12.60 0.11
CA GLU A 297 12.98 12.22 1.49
C GLU A 297 14.24 11.72 2.22
N PHE A 298 15.10 10.93 1.54
CA PHE A 298 16.34 10.42 2.11
C PHE A 298 17.32 11.56 2.43
N LEU A 299 17.51 12.49 1.49
CA LEU A 299 18.36 13.67 1.65
C LEU A 299 17.89 14.56 2.80
N GLU A 300 16.58 14.79 2.91
CA GLU A 300 16.03 15.66 3.95
C GLU A 300 16.01 15.00 5.33
N LYS A 301 15.63 13.72 5.41
CA LYS A 301 15.25 13.07 6.68
C LYS A 301 16.32 12.16 7.25
N ILE A 302 17.22 11.62 6.43
CA ILE A 302 18.21 10.60 6.87
C ILE A 302 19.64 11.12 6.82
N ILE A 303 20.03 11.84 5.77
CA ILE A 303 21.39 12.38 5.64
C ILE A 303 21.84 13.22 6.85
N PRO A 304 20.98 14.06 7.47
CA PRO A 304 21.39 14.80 8.67
C PRO A 304 21.88 13.88 9.81
N SER A 305 21.18 12.77 10.06
CA SER A 305 21.59 11.78 11.07
C SER A 305 22.86 11.02 10.70
N LEU A 306 23.14 10.89 9.39
CA LEU A 306 24.33 10.20 8.90
C LEU A 306 25.59 11.06 9.03
N ILE A 307 25.48 12.37 8.76
CA ILE A 307 26.64 13.28 8.67
C ILE A 307 26.86 14.06 9.97
N ASN A 308 25.78 14.50 10.63
CA ASN A 308 25.86 15.36 11.82
C ASN A 308 25.74 14.58 13.14
N GLY A 309 25.67 13.26 13.05
CA GLY A 309 25.47 12.36 14.17
C GLY A 309 23.99 12.03 14.42
N ASP A 310 23.73 10.78 14.80
CA ASP A 310 22.39 10.21 14.94
C ASP A 310 21.75 10.55 16.30
N GLN A 311 21.58 11.84 16.59
CA GLN A 311 21.10 12.32 17.90
C GLN A 311 19.70 11.82 18.27
N GLU A 312 18.83 11.65 17.27
CA GLU A 312 17.47 11.14 17.46
C GLU A 312 17.39 9.60 17.40
N HIS A 313 18.54 8.93 17.28
CA HIS A 313 18.63 7.49 17.13
C HIS A 313 17.84 6.94 15.93
N ILE A 314 17.69 7.70 14.85
CA ILE A 314 16.95 7.29 13.65
C ILE A 314 17.64 6.10 13.00
N ILE A 315 18.96 6.20 12.78
CA ILE A 315 19.76 5.17 12.11
C ILE A 315 19.98 4.00 13.06
N SER A 316 20.48 4.25 14.27
CA SER A 316 20.81 3.22 15.24
C SER A 316 19.61 2.35 15.64
N ASN A 317 18.39 2.93 15.70
CA ASN A 317 17.18 2.15 15.94
C ASN A 317 16.73 1.30 14.75
N ALA A 318 17.15 1.65 13.54
CA ALA A 318 16.85 0.93 12.31
C ALA A 318 17.97 -0.06 11.91
N THR A 319 19.11 -0.03 12.60
CA THR A 319 20.23 -0.96 12.37
C THR A 319 19.89 -2.34 12.91
N ILE A 320 19.72 -3.33 12.02
CA ILE A 320 19.40 -4.73 12.34
C ILE A 320 20.59 -5.44 12.96
N CYS A 321 21.76 -5.34 12.32
CA CYS A 321 23.00 -5.97 12.76
C CYS A 321 24.16 -4.99 12.66
N SER A 322 25.16 -5.15 13.52
CA SER A 322 26.38 -4.36 13.56
C SER A 322 27.49 -5.16 14.25
N GLN A 323 28.75 -4.96 13.84
CA GLN A 323 29.93 -5.63 14.44
C GLN A 323 29.85 -7.17 14.48
N GLY A 324 29.08 -7.74 13.57
CA GLY A 324 28.87 -9.18 13.43
C GLY A 324 27.84 -9.78 14.38
N ASP A 325 27.05 -8.93 15.04
CA ASP A 325 25.96 -9.35 15.91
C ASP A 325 24.64 -8.61 15.62
N LEU A 326 23.51 -9.13 16.08
CA LEU A 326 22.22 -8.41 16.06
C LEU A 326 22.26 -7.26 17.06
N THR A 327 21.58 -6.16 16.76
CA THR A 327 21.41 -5.07 17.73
C THR A 327 20.23 -5.37 18.67
N PRO A 328 20.15 -4.72 19.85
CA PRO A 328 19.18 -5.09 20.89
C PRO A 328 17.72 -5.11 20.44
N LYS A 329 17.31 -4.21 19.53
CA LYS A 329 15.92 -4.15 19.01
C LYS A 329 15.56 -5.34 18.13
N PHE A 330 16.54 -6.01 17.57
CA PHE A 330 16.37 -7.13 16.63
C PHE A 330 16.76 -8.47 17.23
N GLU A 331 17.00 -8.53 18.55
CA GLU A 331 17.39 -9.75 19.25
C GLU A 331 16.33 -10.87 19.14
N TYR A 332 15.07 -10.54 18.90
CA TYR A 332 14.01 -11.53 18.62
C TYR A 332 14.25 -12.37 17.34
N LEU A 333 15.19 -11.95 16.48
CA LEU A 333 15.65 -12.71 15.31
C LEU A 333 16.72 -13.75 15.68
N ARG A 334 17.26 -13.74 16.90
CA ARG A 334 18.38 -14.61 17.33
C ARG A 334 18.12 -16.08 17.05
N ASP A 335 16.98 -16.59 17.49
CA ASP A 335 16.62 -18.00 17.27
C ASP A 335 16.34 -18.31 15.81
N TYR A 336 15.88 -17.31 15.05
CA TYR A 336 15.64 -17.46 13.63
C TYR A 336 16.93 -17.68 12.85
N ILE A 337 18.05 -17.05 13.25
CA ILE A 337 19.35 -17.17 12.57
C ILE A 337 20.27 -18.27 13.12
N LYS A 338 19.90 -18.91 14.25
CA LYS A 338 20.64 -20.08 14.75
C LYS A 338 20.54 -21.22 13.74
N VAL A 339 21.68 -21.76 13.34
CA VAL A 339 21.75 -22.97 12.53
C VAL A 339 21.62 -24.16 13.48
N ASN A 340 20.69 -25.08 13.20
CA ASN A 340 20.68 -26.40 13.84
C ASN A 340 21.83 -27.25 13.31
#